data_AF-A0A1H0D4L8-F1
#
_entry.id   AF-A0A1H0D4L8-F1
#
_cell.length_a   1.000
_cell.length_b   1.000
_cell.length_c   1.000
_cell.angle_alpha   90.00
_cell.angle_beta   90.00
_cell.angle_gamma   90.00
#
_symmetry.space_group_name_H-M   'P 1'
#
loop_
_entity.id
_entity.type
_entity.pdbx_description
1 polymer ?
#
loop_
_entity_poly.entity_id
_entity_poly.type
_entity_poly.pdbx_seq_one_letter_code
_entity_poly.pdbx_strand_id
1 'polypeptide(L)' 'MKTTTQEVNTKHCRECGCVINEQVESSLYECERCIGMNEE' A
#
# COMPACT_ATOMS: atom_id res chain seq x y z
N MET A 1 -4.97 25.97 -12.85
CA MET A 1 -3.75 25.20 -12.50
C MET A 1 -4.21 24.03 -11.64
N LYS A 2 -4.02 22.79 -12.11
CA LYS A 2 -4.57 21.60 -11.45
C LYS A 2 -3.67 21.20 -10.28
N THR A 3 -3.93 21.73 -9.10
CA THR A 3 -3.31 21.24 -7.86
C THR A 3 -4.19 20.15 -7.28
N THR A 4 -4.19 18.98 -7.90
CA THR A 4 -4.64 17.76 -7.24
C THR A 4 -3.39 17.10 -6.67
N THR A 5 -2.83 17.72 -5.64
CA THR A 5 -1.96 16.99 -4.71
C THR A 5 -2.91 16.12 -3.89
N GLN A 6 -3.36 15.03 -4.52
CA GLN A 6 -3.86 13.90 -3.79
C GLN A 6 -2.63 13.46 -2.99
N GLU A 7 -2.55 13.87 -1.73
CA GLU A 7 -1.69 13.23 -0.74
C GLU A 7 -2.22 11.80 -0.61
N VAL A 8 -1.94 10.99 -1.63
CA VAL A 8 -2.16 9.56 -1.59
C VAL A 8 -1.26 9.13 -0.46
N ASN A 9 -1.85 8.86 0.70
CA ASN A 9 -1.15 8.40 1.88
C ASN A 9 -0.41 7.13 1.45
N THR A 10 0.87 7.30 1.09
CA THR A 10 1.63 6.31 0.34
C THR A 10 2.01 5.25 1.35
N LYS A 11 1.21 4.19 1.35
CA LYS A 11 1.39 3.09 2.26
C LYS A 11 2.60 2.30 1.83
N HIS A 12 3.46 1.95 2.78
CA HIS A 12 4.63 1.12 2.53
C HIS A 12 4.39 -0.26 3.13
N CYS A 13 4.77 -1.29 2.39
CA CYS A 13 4.73 -2.67 2.87
C CYS A 13 5.69 -2.83 4.03
N ARG A 14 5.23 -3.42 5.14
CA ARG A 14 6.07 -3.67 6.32
C ARG A 14 7.12 -4.75 6.08
N GLU A 15 6.83 -5.70 5.20
CA GLU A 15 7.73 -6.82 4.91
C GLU A 15 8.86 -6.42 3.96
N CYS A 16 8.53 -5.80 2.83
CA CYS A 16 9.51 -5.51 1.78
C CYS A 16 9.81 -4.01 1.57
N GLY A 17 9.09 -3.11 2.25
CA GLY A 17 9.30 -1.66 2.13
C GLY A 17 8.81 -1.02 0.82
N CYS A 18 8.27 -1.81 -0.12
CA CYS A 18 7.74 -1.28 -1.37
C CYS A 18 6.50 -0.42 -1.15
N VAL A 19 6.29 0.57 -2.01
CA VAL A 19 5.06 1.37 -2.05
C VAL A 19 3.90 0.46 -2.45
N ILE A 20 2.88 0.41 -1.61
CA ILE A 20 1.63 -0.32 -1.87
C ILE A 20 0.77 0.59 -2.73
N ASN A 21 0.51 0.17 -3.97
CA ASN A 21 -0.38 0.85 -4.90
C ASN A 21 -1.73 0.12 -4.91
N GLU A 22 -2.49 0.29 -3.85
CA GLU A 22 -3.81 -0.31 -3.70
C GLU A 22 -4.88 0.52 -4.43
N GLN A 23 -5.67 -0.14 -5.28
CA GLN A 23 -6.78 0.49 -6.01
C GLN A 23 -7.99 0.79 -5.11
N VAL A 24 -7.99 0.24 -3.90
CA VAL A 24 -9.01 0.40 -2.86
C VAL A 24 -8.32 0.72 -1.55
N GLU A 25 -8.94 1.59 -0.74
CA GLU A 25 -8.43 1.92 0.58
C GLU A 25 -8.56 0.71 1.51
N SER A 26 -7.43 0.25 2.03
CA SER A 26 -7.27 -0.90 2.91
C SER A 26 -6.49 -0.50 4.16
N SER A 27 -6.69 -1.24 5.25
CA SER A 27 -5.91 -1.10 6.49
C SER A 27 -4.65 -1.98 6.51
N LEU A 28 -4.46 -2.86 5.52
CA LEU A 28 -3.33 -3.82 5.45
C LEU A 28 -2.01 -3.21 4.94
N TYR A 29 -0.95 -3.23 5.74
CA TYR A 29 0.37 -2.72 5.36
C TYR A 29 1.22 -3.80 4.68
N GLU A 30 0.61 -4.54 3.77
CA GLU A 30 1.21 -5.65 3.03
C GLU A 30 0.92 -5.48 1.54
N CYS A 31 1.96 -5.56 0.71
CA CYS A 31 1.76 -5.49 -0.74
C CYS A 31 1.19 -6.81 -1.27
N GLU A 32 0.70 -6.80 -2.51
CA GLU A 32 0.16 -7.98 -3.20
C GLU A 32 1.08 -9.21 -3.22
N ARG A 33 2.39 -9.02 -3.01
CA ARG A 33 3.38 -10.11 -2.99
C ARG A 33 3.63 -10.67 -1.60
N CYS A 34 3.38 -9.88 -0.57
CA CYS A 34 3.63 -10.24 0.83
C CYS A 34 2.35 -10.60 1.58
N ILE A 35 1.20 -10.10 1.10
CA ILE A 35 -0.10 -10.38 1.69
C ILE A 35 -0.33 -11.91 1.76
N GLY A 36 -0.64 -12.40 2.95
CA GLY A 36 -0.90 -13.82 3.18
C GLY A 36 0.33 -14.73 3.14
N MET A 37 1.57 -14.19 3.11
CA MET A 37 2.77 -15.03 3.29
C MET A 37 2.84 -15.71 4.66
N ASN A 38 2.15 -15.16 5.66
CA ASN A 38 2.16 -15.64 7.05
C ASN A 38 0.84 -16.31 7.46
N GLU A 39 -0.06 -16.59 6.51
CA GLU A 39 -1.28 -17.34 6.76
C GLU A 39 -0.96 -18.85 6.64
N GLU A 40 -0.85 -19.54 7.79
CA GLU A 40 -0.55 -20.97 7.94
C GLU A 40 -1.83 -21.81 8.10
#